data_AF-T1CBG8-F1
#
_entry.id   AF-T1CBG8-F1
#
_cell.length_a   1.000
_cell.length_b   1.000
_cell.length_c   1.000
_cell.angle_alpha   90.00
_cell.angle_beta   90.00
_cell.angle_gamma   90.00
#
_symmetry.space_group_name_H-M   'P 1'
#
loop_
_entity.id
_entity.type
_entity.pdbx_description
1 polymer ?
#
loop_
_entity_poly.entity_id
_entity_poly.type
_entity_poly.pdbx_seq_one_letter_code
_entity_poly.pdbx_strand_id
1 'polypeptide(L)'
;SAISPLLANLFLHYAFDNWMANRFPTVPFERYADDSVVHCKSEAQAREVLAAIAQRMVEVGLELHPGKTRLVYCKDKNRKGSAEHEQFTFLGYTFRPRLAVG
;
A
#
# COMPACT_ATOMS: atom_id res chain seq x y z
N SER A 1 -7.58 21.60 14.21
CA SER A 1 -6.82 21.36 15.46
C SER A 1 -5.38 21.03 15.09
N ALA A 2 -4.39 21.68 15.72
CA ALA A 2 -2.97 21.48 15.39
C ALA A 2 -2.40 20.12 15.81
N ILE A 3 -3.04 19.43 16.78
CA ILE A 3 -2.53 18.17 17.36
C ILE A 3 -3.05 16.93 16.61
N SER A 4 -4.15 17.07 15.86
CA SER A 4 -4.80 15.95 15.16
C SER A 4 -3.86 15.14 14.26
N PRO A 5 -2.99 15.75 13.44
CA PRO A 5 -2.09 14.99 12.56
C PRO A 5 -1.05 14.17 13.33
N LEU A 6 -0.63 14.64 14.51
CA LEU A 6 0.31 13.92 15.37
C LEU A 6 -0.35 12.68 15.96
N LEU A 7 -1.58 12.82 16.48
CA LEU A 7 -2.31 11.69 17.06
C LEU A 7 -2.64 10.62 16.01
N ALA A 8 -3.05 11.03 14.81
CA ALA A 8 -3.29 10.10 13.71
C ALA A 8 -2.02 9.32 13.33
N ASN A 9 -0.87 9.99 13.22
CA ASN A 9 0.40 9.34 12.92
C ASN A 9 0.86 8.39 14.03
N LEU A 10 0.70 8.79 15.31
CA LEU A 10 1.03 7.94 16.46
C LEU A 10 0.15 6.69 16.47
N PHE A 11 -1.15 6.85 16.23
CA PHE A 11 -2.08 5.72 16.14
C PHE A 11 -1.67 4.76 15.02
N LEU A 12 -1.46 5.27 13.79
CA LEU A 12 -1.09 4.46 12.64
C LEU A 12 0.29 3.81 12.79
N HIS A 13 1.20 4.41 13.55
CA HIS A 13 2.47 3.77 13.88
C HIS A 13 2.29 2.41 14.57
N TYR A 14 1.37 2.30 15.53
CA TYR A 14 1.10 1.03 16.20
C TYR A 14 0.08 0.16 15.46
N ALA A 15 -0.96 0.77 14.92
CA ALA A 15 -2.02 0.07 14.23
C ALA A 15 -1.54 -0.57 12.92
N PHE A 16 -0.65 0.10 12.19
CA PHE A 16 -0.17 -0.28 10.87
C PHE A 16 1.34 -0.55 10.86
N ASP A 17 2.21 0.42 11.16
CA ASP A 17 3.66 0.30 10.88
C ASP A 17 4.32 -0.84 11.66
N ASN A 18 4.17 -0.84 12.99
CA ASN A 18 4.72 -1.87 13.87
C ASN A 18 4.06 -3.23 13.61
N TRP A 19 2.77 -3.24 13.27
CA TRP A 19 2.07 -4.48 12.94
C TRP A 19 2.59 -5.08 11.62
N MET A 20 2.78 -4.27 10.58
CA MET A 20 3.35 -4.68 9.29
C MET A 20 4.78 -5.21 9.47
N ALA A 21 5.62 -4.50 10.22
CA ALA A 21 6.99 -4.92 10.49
C ALA A 21 7.08 -6.29 11.18
N ASN A 22 6.13 -6.60 12.06
CA ASN A 22 6.08 -7.88 12.76
C ASN A 22 5.42 -8.99 11.93
N ARG A 23 4.30 -8.70 11.24
CA ARG A 23 3.50 -9.70 10.52
C ARG A 23 4.08 -10.03 9.15
N PHE A 24 4.63 -9.04 8.46
CA PHE A 24 5.14 -9.14 7.10
C PHE A 24 6.53 -8.50 6.97
N PRO A 25 7.55 -9.00 7.71
CA PRO A 25 8.88 -8.36 7.80
C PRO A 25 9.63 -8.25 6.46
N THR A 26 9.20 -9.00 5.44
CA THR A 26 9.83 -9.00 4.11
C THR A 26 9.05 -8.18 3.07
N VAL A 27 7.95 -7.53 3.48
CA VAL A 27 7.08 -6.73 2.61
C VAL A 27 7.32 -5.25 2.92
N PRO A 28 8.12 -4.54 2.10
CA PRO A 28 8.36 -3.11 2.31
C PRO A 28 7.11 -2.30 1.99
N PHE A 29 7.01 -1.13 2.62
CA PHE A 29 5.92 -0.19 2.39
C PHE A 29 6.39 1.25 2.64
N GLU A 30 5.72 2.21 2.01
CA GLU A 30 5.81 3.62 2.37
C GLU A 30 4.46 4.09 2.90
N ARG A 31 4.49 4.95 3.93
CA ARG A 31 3.30 5.60 4.46
C ARG A 31 3.52 7.10 4.59
N TYR A 32 2.50 7.87 4.23
CA TYR A 32 2.41 9.30 4.46
C TYR A 32 1.02 9.63 4.98
N ALA A 33 0.94 10.05 6.25
CA ALA A 33 -0.34 10.20 6.96
C ALA A 33 -1.18 8.91 6.86
N ASP A 34 -2.38 8.98 6.29
CA ASP A 34 -3.30 7.88 6.06
C ASP A 34 -3.06 7.12 4.73
N ASP A 35 -2.16 7.62 3.88
CA ASP A 35 -1.86 7.03 2.58
C ASP A 35 -0.67 6.06 2.64
N SER A 36 -0.88 4.83 2.18
CA SER A 36 0.13 3.77 2.20
C SER A 36 0.27 3.07 0.85
N VAL A 37 1.51 2.74 0.46
CA VAL A 37 1.84 1.86 -0.67
C VAL A 37 2.60 0.66 -0.13
N VAL A 38 2.16 -0.54 -0.47
CA VAL A 38 2.75 -1.81 0.01
C VAL A 38 3.29 -2.61 -1.16
N HIS A 39 4.55 -3.00 -1.11
CA HIS A 39 5.25 -3.64 -2.23
C HIS A 39 5.26 -5.15 -2.09
N CYS A 40 4.51 -5.82 -2.96
CA CYS A 40 4.44 -7.27 -3.00
C CYS A 40 5.17 -7.83 -4.23
N LYS A 41 5.76 -9.01 -4.09
CA LYS A 41 6.53 -9.69 -5.16
C LYS A 41 5.63 -10.47 -6.13
N SER A 42 4.44 -10.84 -5.70
CA SER A 42 3.45 -11.58 -6.50
C SER A 42 2.04 -11.11 -6.19
N GLU A 43 1.11 -11.39 -7.11
CA GLU A 43 -0.32 -11.10 -6.90
C GLU A 43 -0.88 -11.89 -5.70
N ALA A 44 -0.47 -13.15 -5.53
CA ALA A 44 -0.89 -13.97 -4.40
C ALA A 44 -0.49 -13.33 -3.05
N GLN A 45 0.76 -12.88 -2.94
CA GLN A 45 1.22 -12.15 -1.75
C GLN A 45 0.45 -10.84 -1.57
N ALA A 46 0.19 -10.12 -2.65
CA ALA A 46 -0.55 -8.87 -2.59
C ALA A 46 -1.99 -9.06 -2.08
N ARG A 47 -2.68 -10.11 -2.52
CA ARG A 47 -4.02 -10.48 -2.03
C ARG A 47 -4.00 -10.90 -0.57
N GLU A 48 -3.02 -11.71 -0.16
CA GLU A 48 -2.85 -12.13 1.24
C GLU A 48 -2.62 -10.93 2.17
N VAL A 49 -1.66 -10.07 1.83
CA VAL A 49 -1.32 -8.88 2.61
C VAL A 49 -2.50 -7.92 2.67
N LEU A 50 -3.19 -7.69 1.54
CA LEU A 50 -4.36 -6.82 1.50
C LEU A 50 -5.49 -7.34 2.40
N ALA A 51 -5.79 -8.64 2.36
CA ALA A 51 -6.81 -9.23 3.22
C ALA A 51 -6.44 -9.10 4.71
N ALA A 52 -5.17 -9.32 5.06
CA ALA A 52 -4.69 -9.16 6.43
C ALA A 52 -4.74 -7.70 6.90
N ILE A 53 -4.37 -6.74 6.05
CA ILE A 53 -4.49 -5.30 6.35
C ILE A 53 -5.95 -4.93 6.55
N ALA A 54 -6.85 -5.38 5.68
CA ALA A 54 -8.29 -5.10 5.80
C ALA A 54 -8.84 -5.57 7.14
N GLN A 55 -8.52 -6.82 7.51
CA GLN A 55 -8.90 -7.37 8.82
C GLN A 55 -8.31 -6.57 9.97
N ARG A 56 -7.02 -6.22 9.87
CA ARG A 56 -6.32 -5.43 10.89
C ARG A 56 -6.93 -4.05 11.09
N MET A 57 -7.30 -3.36 10.01
CA MET A 57 -7.93 -2.04 10.10
C MET A 57 -9.25 -2.14 10.87
N VAL A 58 -10.07 -3.15 10.60
CA VAL A 58 -11.34 -3.39 11.33
C VAL A 58 -11.09 -3.63 12.81
N GLU A 59 -10.09 -4.45 13.18
CA GLU A 59 -9.73 -4.72 14.58
C GLU A 59 -9.36 -3.47 15.37
N VAL A 60 -8.80 -2.46 14.72
CA VAL A 60 -8.41 -1.20 15.34
C VAL A 60 -9.47 -0.10 15.17
N GLY A 61 -10.64 -0.42 14.62
CA GLY A 61 -11.74 0.52 14.43
C GLY A 61 -11.60 1.46 13.22
N LEU A 62 -10.80 1.08 12.23
CA LEU A 62 -10.65 1.77 10.95
C LEU A 62 -11.26 0.95 9.79
N GLU A 63 -11.48 1.61 8.67
CA GLU A 63 -11.94 0.97 7.43
C GLU A 63 -11.06 1.38 6.26
N LEU A 64 -10.72 0.43 5.38
CA LEU A 64 -10.03 0.73 4.13
C LEU A 64 -11.00 1.35 3.14
N HIS A 65 -10.60 2.44 2.49
CA HIS A 65 -11.45 3.10 1.51
C HIS A 65 -11.61 2.25 0.24
N PRO A 66 -12.81 1.71 -0.06
CA PRO A 66 -13.00 0.69 -1.11
C PRO A 66 -12.66 1.19 -2.52
N GLY A 67 -12.83 2.48 -2.80
CA GLY A 67 -12.47 3.07 -4.10
C GLY A 67 -10.99 3.47 -4.24
N LYS A 68 -10.22 3.48 -3.13
CA LYS A 68 -8.82 3.92 -3.11
C LYS A 68 -7.88 2.72 -3.04
N THR A 69 -8.28 1.71 -2.28
CA THR A 69 -7.53 0.48 -2.09
C THR A 69 -7.63 -0.41 -3.32
N ARG A 70 -6.50 -0.65 -3.97
CA ARG A 70 -6.42 -1.46 -5.20
C ARG A 70 -5.09 -2.15 -5.32
N LEU A 71 -5.07 -3.31 -5.97
CA LEU A 71 -3.84 -3.99 -6.37
C LEU A 71 -3.38 -3.43 -7.72
N VAL A 72 -2.10 -3.05 -7.81
CA VAL A 72 -1.54 -2.43 -9.01
C VAL A 72 -0.34 -3.24 -9.49
N TYR A 73 -0.38 -3.66 -10.75
CA TYR A 73 0.69 -4.40 -11.38
C TYR A 73 1.74 -3.44 -11.97
N CYS A 74 2.89 -3.36 -11.33
CA CYS A 74 4.01 -2.57 -11.82
C CYS A 74 4.81 -3.34 -12.88
N LYS A 75 4.63 -2.98 -14.16
CA LYS A 75 5.39 -3.57 -15.28
C LYS A 75 6.84 -3.11 -15.30
N ASP A 76 7.70 -4.00 -15.79
CA ASP A 76 9.10 -3.73 -16.12
C ASP A 76 9.52 -4.53 -17.38
N LYS A 77 10.79 -4.47 -17.77
CA LYS A 77 11.32 -5.16 -18.96
C LYS A 77 11.10 -6.68 -18.94
N ASN A 78 11.07 -7.27 -17.75
CA ASN A 78 10.89 -8.70 -17.51
C ASN A 78 9.43 -9.06 -17.19
N ARG A 79 8.63 -8.09 -16.72
CA ARG A 79 7.22 -8.23 -16.32
C ARG A 79 6.28 -7.68 -17.40
N LYS A 80 6.02 -8.50 -18.42
CA LYS A 80 5.21 -8.14 -19.60
C LYS A 80 3.71 -8.47 -19.48
N GLY A 81 3.26 -8.94 -18.31
CA GLY A 81 1.84 -9.24 -18.08
C GLY A 81 0.96 -7.99 -18.16
N SER A 82 -0.34 -8.17 -17.94
CA SER A 82 -1.29 -7.06 -17.81
C SER A 82 -2.25 -7.30 -16.66
N ALA A 83 -2.74 -6.23 -16.06
CA ALA A 83 -3.76 -6.25 -15.02
C ALA A 83 -4.73 -5.09 -15.20
N GLU A 84 -5.85 -5.11 -14.48
CA GLU A 84 -6.85 -4.03 -14.49
C GLU A 84 -6.23 -2.67 -14.12
N HIS A 85 -5.29 -2.67 -13.18
CA HIS A 85 -4.56 -1.49 -12.77
C HIS A 85 -3.06 -1.69 -12.95
N GLU A 86 -2.44 -0.79 -13.71
CA GLU A 86 -1.00 -0.84 -14.01
C GLU A 86 -0.28 0.46 -13.65
N GLN A 87 -1.03 1.43 -13.11
CA GLN A 87 -0.52 2.73 -12.70
C GLN A 87 -1.19 3.16 -11.39
N PHE A 88 -0.48 3.98 -10.62
CA PHE A 88 -1.00 4.58 -9.40
C PHE A 88 -0.39 5.97 -9.19
N THR A 89 -1.08 6.79 -8.39
CA THR A 89 -0.58 8.10 -7.98
C THR A 89 -0.37 8.08 -6.48
N PHE A 90 0.80 8.51 -6.04
CA PHE A 90 1.17 8.63 -4.64
C PHE A 90 1.83 10.00 -4.44
N LEU A 91 1.28 10.79 -3.51
CA LEU A 91 1.78 12.14 -3.17
C LEU A 91 1.94 13.08 -4.38
N GLY A 92 1.01 13.00 -5.34
CA GLY A 92 1.02 13.83 -6.56
C GLY A 92 1.92 13.31 -7.68
N TYR A 93 2.61 12.19 -7.48
CA TYR A 93 3.46 11.55 -8.50
C TYR A 93 2.80 10.29 -9.04
N THR A 94 2.66 10.22 -10.37
CA THR A 94 2.11 9.04 -11.06
C THR A 94 3.22 8.08 -11.46
N PHE A 95 3.12 6.84 -10.96
CA PHE A 95 3.96 5.72 -11.33
C PHE A 95 3.23 4.91 -12.40
N ARG A 96 3.89 4.72 -13.55
CA ARG A 96 3.35 3.98 -14.70
C ARG A 96 4.49 3.31 -15.48
N PRO A 97 4.21 2.25 -16.24
CA PRO A 97 5.19 1.63 -17.12
C PRO A 97 5.75 2.67 -18.08
N ARG A 98 7.07 2.75 -18.18
CA ARG A 98 7.74 3.56 -19.20
C ARG A 98 8.40 2.64 -20.21
N LEU A 99 8.13 2.89 -21.49
CA LEU A 99 8.99 2.39 -22.55
C LEU A 99 10.26 3.24 -22.51
N ALA A 100 11.37 2.67 -22.03
CA ALA A 100 12.67 3.26 -22.27
C ALA A 100 12.99 3.04 -23.75
N VAL A 101 12.92 4.09 -24.56
CA VAL A 101 13.55 4.10 -25.88
C VAL A 101 15.05 4.10 -25.59
N GLY A 102 15.75 3.05 -26.01
CA GLY A 102 17.18 2.86 -25.80
C GLY A 102 18.02 3.85 -26.59
#